data_AF-A0A958DDH1-F1
#
_entry.id   AF-A0A958DDH1-F1
#
_cell.length_a   1.000
_cell.length_b   1.000
_cell.length_c   1.000
_cell.angle_alpha   90.00
_cell.angle_beta   90.00
_cell.angle_gamma   90.00
#
_symmetry.space_group_name_H-M   'P 1'
#
loop_
_entity.id
_entity.type
_entity.pdbx_description
1 polymer ?
#
loop_
_entity_poly.entity_id
_entity_poly.type
_entity_poly.pdbx_seq_one_letter_code
_entity_poly.pdbx_strand_id
1 'polypeptide(L)'
;MIANHYEPLMKNHQRRTRRLLRCLAGWETRINNAPDLVLNDITSDSMDLFVPEYMLLGPTPLAKLCLKRAQQASTAHFQLLMQAGNPVEIELDDQKMSIVGANRRFRTNANYWFKTIALAIIQRNRVAINSLCQVTDELHNTDEVGSDEFDNELARVYKVIFAGGNLAEQMVKAAALFVPDSFDKDRFIYTSQILWPQVSILRTIFTGDAEAEFNQKMEEALLLSRKYWLETSSTHWEGS
;
A
#
# COMPACT_ATOMS: atom_id res chain seq x y z
N MET A 1 5.97 -19.47 31.20
CA MET A 1 7.02 -18.44 31.26
C MET A 1 7.40 -18.11 29.81
N ILE A 2 6.83 -17.05 29.25
CA ILE A 2 6.91 -16.67 27.81
C ILE A 2 8.07 -15.66 27.66
N ALA A 3 9.31 -16.09 27.90
CA ALA A 3 10.47 -15.20 27.83
C ALA A 3 11.14 -15.18 26.43
N ASN A 4 10.89 -16.19 25.58
CA ASN A 4 11.68 -16.40 24.36
C ASN A 4 11.12 -15.75 23.08
N HIS A 5 9.88 -15.26 23.07
CA HIS A 5 9.29 -14.63 21.87
C HIS A 5 9.47 -13.10 21.82
N TYR A 6 9.77 -12.45 22.94
CA TYR A 6 9.91 -10.98 23.01
C TYR A 6 11.32 -10.48 22.67
N GLU A 7 12.36 -11.27 22.94
CA GLU A 7 13.74 -10.87 22.67
C GLU A 7 14.02 -10.68 21.16
N PRO A 8 13.52 -11.54 20.25
CA PRO A 8 13.63 -11.32 18.81
C PRO A 8 12.87 -10.08 18.34
N LEU A 9 11.67 -9.84 18.91
CA LEU A 9 10.82 -8.71 18.53
C LEU A 9 11.43 -7.37 18.97
N MET A 10 12.00 -7.29 20.18
CA MET A 10 12.71 -6.11 20.69
C MET A 10 14.00 -5.84 19.89
N LYS A 11 14.79 -6.87 19.57
CA LYS A 11 15.97 -6.70 18.70
C LYS A 11 15.59 -6.23 17.30
N ASN A 12 14.50 -6.77 16.74
CA ASN A 12 13.97 -6.33 15.44
C ASN A 12 13.53 -4.87 15.52
N HIS A 13 12.75 -4.49 16.54
CA HIS A 13 12.35 -3.11 16.80
C HIS A 13 13.53 -2.15 16.82
N GLN A 14 14.55 -2.40 17.65
CA GLN A 14 15.75 -1.55 17.73
C GLN A 14 16.50 -1.44 16.39
N ARG A 15 16.53 -2.52 15.60
CA ARG A 15 17.12 -2.52 14.25
C ARG A 15 16.31 -1.63 13.30
N ARG A 16 14.97 -1.74 13.30
CA ARG A 16 14.08 -0.94 12.46
C ARG A 16 14.10 0.54 12.85
N THR A 17 14.17 0.86 14.14
CA THR A 17 14.36 2.23 14.64
C THR A 17 15.64 2.84 14.10
N ARG A 18 16.78 2.14 14.21
CA ARG A 18 18.06 2.63 13.66
C ARG A 18 18.02 2.80 12.14
N ARG A 19 17.32 1.91 11.43
CA ARG A 19 17.17 2.00 9.98
C ARG A 19 16.36 3.25 9.60
N LEU A 20 15.20 3.47 10.22
CA LEU A 20 14.38 4.66 9.99
C LEU A 20 15.15 5.94 10.32
N LEU A 21 15.87 6.00 11.45
CA LEU A 21 16.67 7.19 11.81
C LEU A 21 17.75 7.50 10.77
N ARG A 22 18.39 6.49 10.18
CA ARG A 22 19.35 6.69 9.08
C ARG A 22 18.68 7.11 7.78
N CYS A 23 17.48 6.59 7.51
CA CYS A 23 16.69 6.99 6.36
C CYS A 23 16.32 8.48 6.43
N LEU A 24 15.89 8.93 7.62
CA LEU A 24 15.52 10.32 7.90
C LEU A 24 16.73 11.25 8.05
N ALA A 25 17.94 10.75 8.26
CA ALA A 25 19.12 11.61 8.37
C ALA A 25 19.40 12.33 7.04
N GLY A 26 19.26 13.66 7.04
CA GLY A 26 19.50 14.52 5.87
C GLY A 26 18.53 14.28 4.71
N TRP A 27 17.32 13.81 5.01
CA TRP A 27 16.32 13.48 4.00
C TRP A 27 15.92 14.70 3.16
N GLU A 28 15.88 15.91 3.74
CA GLU A 28 15.49 17.14 3.03
C GLU A 28 16.43 17.46 1.86
N THR A 29 17.72 17.19 2.02
CA THR A 29 18.71 17.37 0.95
C THR A 29 18.63 16.22 -0.05
N ARG A 30 18.47 14.99 0.43
CA ARG A 30 18.46 13.79 -0.44
C ARG A 30 17.22 13.75 -1.33
N ILE A 31 16.06 14.16 -0.82
CA ILE A 31 14.80 14.12 -1.56
C ILE A 31 14.82 15.05 -2.78
N ASN A 32 15.57 16.15 -2.74
CA ASN A 32 15.77 17.03 -3.90
C ASN A 32 16.61 16.37 -5.01
N ASN A 33 17.51 15.45 -4.65
CA ASN A 33 18.40 14.79 -5.61
C ASN A 33 17.80 13.50 -6.19
N ALA A 34 17.03 12.77 -5.39
CA ALA A 34 16.45 11.48 -5.77
C ALA A 34 15.11 11.24 -5.07
N PRO A 35 14.06 12.02 -5.41
CA PRO A 35 12.81 12.01 -4.66
C PRO A 35 12.12 10.65 -4.66
N ASP A 36 12.05 9.98 -5.82
CA ASP A 36 11.39 8.67 -5.92
C ASP A 36 12.02 7.65 -4.98
N LEU A 37 13.35 7.61 -4.90
CA LEU A 37 14.07 6.67 -4.02
C LEU A 37 13.85 7.01 -2.55
N VAL A 38 14.02 8.29 -2.19
CA VAL A 38 13.94 8.73 -0.80
C VAL A 38 12.53 8.59 -0.24
N LEU A 39 11.51 8.99 -1.00
CA LEU A 39 10.11 8.84 -0.59
C LEU A 39 9.75 7.37 -0.38
N ASN A 40 10.20 6.50 -1.28
CA ASN A 40 9.99 5.07 -1.16
C ASN A 40 10.71 4.42 0.03
N ASP A 41 11.95 4.85 0.32
CA ASP A 41 12.69 4.42 1.50
C ASP A 41 11.98 4.86 2.78
N ILE A 42 11.50 6.12 2.82
CA ILE A 42 10.75 6.65 3.95
C ILE A 42 9.45 5.87 4.16
N THR A 43 8.70 5.59 3.10
CA THR A 43 7.49 4.76 3.17
C THR A 43 7.80 3.37 3.72
N SER A 44 8.79 2.68 3.15
CA SER A 44 9.15 1.32 3.54
C SER A 44 9.65 1.25 4.98
N ASP A 45 10.56 2.13 5.36
CA ASP A 45 11.18 2.10 6.70
C ASP A 45 10.21 2.51 7.80
N SER A 46 9.27 3.40 7.48
CA SER A 46 8.18 3.76 8.39
C SER A 46 7.23 2.59 8.61
N MET A 47 6.84 1.88 7.55
CA MET A 47 5.99 0.69 7.66
C MET A 47 6.68 -0.46 8.39
N ASP A 48 7.98 -0.66 8.11
CA ASP A 48 8.80 -1.70 8.75
C ASP A 48 8.96 -1.48 10.26
N LEU A 49 8.96 -0.22 10.74
CA LEU A 49 8.96 0.10 12.16
C LEU A 49 7.56 0.09 12.79
N PHE A 50 6.54 0.51 12.05
CA PHE A 50 5.16 0.56 12.55
C PHE A 50 4.70 -0.77 13.16
N VAL A 51 4.91 -1.88 12.45
CA VAL A 51 4.46 -3.21 12.90
C VAL A 51 5.06 -3.62 14.24
N PRO A 52 6.40 -3.69 14.42
CA PRO A 52 6.98 -4.07 15.70
C PRO A 52 6.71 -3.05 16.81
N GLU A 53 6.65 -1.74 16.51
CA GLU A 53 6.26 -0.71 17.48
C GLU A 53 4.86 -0.98 18.03
N TYR A 54 3.89 -1.18 17.14
CA TYR A 54 2.50 -1.42 17.53
C TYR A 54 2.32 -2.73 18.28
N MET A 55 2.99 -3.81 17.86
CA MET A 55 2.90 -5.10 18.53
C MET A 55 3.52 -5.11 19.93
N LEU A 56 4.60 -4.36 20.15
CA LEU A 56 5.28 -4.30 21.46
C LEU A 56 4.62 -3.31 22.41
N LEU A 57 4.24 -2.13 21.91
CA LEU A 57 3.91 -0.97 22.72
C LEU A 57 2.49 -0.42 22.48
N GLY A 58 1.77 -0.96 21.48
CA GLY A 58 0.44 -0.50 21.11
C GLY A 58 0.44 0.83 20.32
N PRO A 59 -0.65 1.62 20.37
CA PRO A 59 -0.83 2.82 19.56
C PRO A 59 -0.05 4.04 20.10
N THR A 60 1.28 3.93 20.19
CA THR A 60 2.17 5.00 20.65
C THR A 60 2.19 6.20 19.70
N PRO A 61 2.68 7.38 20.13
CA PRO A 61 2.94 8.50 19.23
C PRO A 61 3.85 8.13 18.05
N LEU A 62 4.85 7.25 18.27
CA LEU A 62 5.75 6.79 17.21
C LEU A 62 5.04 5.89 16.20
N ALA A 63 4.17 4.97 16.64
CA ALA A 63 3.37 4.13 15.74
C ALA A 63 2.49 5.00 14.82
N LYS A 64 1.82 6.00 15.41
CA LYS A 64 1.00 6.96 14.66
C LYS A 64 1.82 7.78 13.67
N LEU A 65 2.98 8.27 14.10
CA LEU A 65 3.90 9.01 13.25
C LEU A 65 4.40 8.18 12.08
N CYS A 66 4.73 6.90 12.29
CA CYS A 66 5.15 6.00 11.22
C CYS A 66 4.05 5.81 10.15
N LEU A 67 2.79 5.62 10.57
CA LEU A 67 1.68 5.51 9.62
C LEU A 67 1.45 6.81 8.83
N LYS A 68 1.47 7.96 9.52
CA LYS A 68 1.33 9.28 8.89
C LYS A 68 2.44 9.51 7.86
N ARG A 69 3.69 9.25 8.25
CA ARG A 69 4.86 9.42 7.40
C ARG A 69 4.82 8.50 6.18
N ALA A 70 4.44 7.25 6.38
CA ALA A 70 4.28 6.29 5.28
C ALA A 70 3.24 6.78 4.27
N GLN A 71 2.08 7.26 4.75
CA GLN A 71 1.00 7.82 3.92
C GLN A 71 1.48 9.06 3.15
N GLN A 72 2.06 10.03 3.85
CA GLN A 72 2.55 11.28 3.27
C GLN A 72 3.60 11.02 2.18
N ALA A 73 4.63 10.24 2.48
CA ALA A 73 5.71 9.95 1.53
C ALA A 73 5.22 9.18 0.29
N SER A 74 4.33 8.19 0.47
CA SER A 74 3.80 7.41 -0.65
C SER A 74 2.82 8.22 -1.52
N THR A 75 2.06 9.13 -0.91
CA THR A 75 1.19 10.05 -1.66
C THR A 75 2.03 11.03 -2.48
N ALA A 76 3.07 11.61 -1.87
CA ALA A 76 4.02 12.50 -2.53
C ALA A 76 4.69 11.83 -3.75
N HIS A 77 5.04 10.54 -3.63
CA HIS A 77 5.59 9.75 -4.74
C HIS A 77 4.64 9.74 -5.95
N PHE A 78 3.38 9.39 -5.76
CA PHE A 78 2.40 9.40 -6.86
C PHE A 78 2.11 10.82 -7.39
N GLN A 79 2.12 11.84 -6.54
CA GLN A 79 1.96 13.23 -6.98
C GLN A 79 3.09 13.69 -7.91
N LEU A 80 4.34 13.33 -7.58
CA LEU A 80 5.50 13.63 -8.42
C LEU A 80 5.43 12.89 -9.76
N LEU A 81 5.00 11.63 -9.76
CA LEU A 81 4.83 10.86 -10.99
C LEU A 81 3.77 11.47 -11.93
N MET A 82 2.63 11.92 -11.38
CA MET A 82 1.56 12.56 -12.17
C MET A 82 1.95 13.92 -12.75
N GLN A 83 2.91 14.61 -12.13
CA GLN A 83 3.36 15.95 -12.51
C GLN A 83 4.83 15.99 -12.93
N ALA A 84 5.31 14.88 -13.51
CA ALA A 84 6.71 14.71 -13.91
C ALA A 84 7.27 15.95 -14.64
N GLY A 85 8.42 16.45 -14.15
CA GLY A 85 9.09 17.63 -14.70
C GLY A 85 8.57 18.99 -14.20
N ASN A 86 7.48 19.02 -13.42
CA ASN A 86 6.95 20.23 -12.80
C ASN A 86 7.19 20.24 -11.28
N PRO A 87 7.28 21.42 -10.64
CA PRO A 87 7.31 21.52 -9.18
C PRO A 87 6.00 21.01 -8.57
N VAL A 88 6.13 20.17 -7.54
CA VAL A 88 5.03 19.66 -6.74
C VAL A 88 5.25 20.03 -5.29
N GLU A 89 4.24 20.64 -4.67
CA GLU A 89 4.20 20.83 -3.23
C GLU A 89 3.86 19.51 -2.56
N ILE A 90 4.79 18.98 -1.77
CA ILE A 90 4.58 17.78 -0.96
C ILE A 90 4.53 18.15 0.52
N GLU A 91 3.88 17.32 1.32
CA GLU A 91 3.82 17.45 2.78
C GLU A 91 4.41 16.20 3.42
N LEU A 92 5.40 16.36 4.30
CA LEU A 92 5.98 15.28 5.10
C LEU A 92 6.26 15.79 6.52
N ASP A 93 5.79 15.05 7.54
CA ASP A 93 5.95 15.42 8.96
C ASP A 93 5.52 16.87 9.26
N ASP A 94 4.41 17.31 8.66
CA ASP A 94 3.85 18.67 8.77
C ASP A 94 4.71 19.78 8.14
N GLN A 95 5.76 19.41 7.40
CA GLN A 95 6.56 20.34 6.61
C GLN A 95 6.13 20.28 5.16
N LYS A 96 5.95 21.45 4.55
CA LYS A 96 5.69 21.59 3.12
C LYS A 96 6.98 21.91 2.39
N MET A 97 7.18 21.28 1.24
CA MET A 97 8.32 21.55 0.38
C MET A 97 7.97 21.39 -1.09
N SER A 98 8.53 22.26 -1.91
CA SER A 98 8.44 22.18 -3.37
C SER A 98 9.54 21.28 -3.89
N ILE A 99 9.16 20.23 -4.62
CA ILE A 99 10.11 19.28 -5.21
C ILE A 99 9.81 19.12 -6.68
N VAL A 100 10.86 19.16 -7.50
CA VAL A 100 10.81 18.77 -8.91
C VAL A 100 11.47 17.40 -9.03
N GLY A 101 10.67 16.37 -9.29
CA GLY A 101 11.17 15.02 -9.46
C GLY A 101 11.67 14.73 -10.88
N ALA A 102 12.70 13.90 -10.97
CA ALA A 102 13.01 13.20 -12.21
C ALA A 102 12.03 12.02 -12.36
N ASN A 103 11.49 11.78 -13.55
CA ASN A 103 10.54 10.68 -13.76
C ASN A 103 11.28 9.33 -13.80
N ARG A 104 11.60 8.75 -12.63
CA ARG A 104 12.01 7.35 -12.57
C ARG A 104 10.75 6.52 -12.42
N ARG A 105 10.41 5.77 -13.48
CA ARG A 105 9.26 4.86 -13.58
C ARG A 105 9.43 3.66 -12.65
N PHE A 106 9.44 3.92 -11.34
CA PHE A 106 9.76 2.97 -10.29
C PHE A 106 8.63 2.96 -9.27
N ARG A 107 8.14 1.76 -8.96
CA ARG A 107 7.05 1.52 -8.02
C ARG A 107 5.78 2.29 -8.39
N THR A 108 5.48 2.34 -9.68
CA THR A 108 4.28 3.03 -10.20
C THR A 108 3.08 2.10 -10.33
N ASN A 109 3.28 0.79 -10.24
CA ASN A 109 2.23 -0.21 -10.45
C ASN A 109 1.11 -0.17 -9.41
N ALA A 110 -0.02 -0.77 -9.77
CA ALA A 110 -1.24 -0.79 -8.98
C ALA A 110 -1.04 -1.38 -7.57
N ASN A 111 -0.11 -2.32 -7.37
CA ASN A 111 0.16 -2.88 -6.03
C ASN A 111 0.77 -1.85 -5.07
N TYR A 112 1.61 -0.94 -5.57
CA TYR A 112 2.09 0.20 -4.77
C TYR A 112 0.99 1.24 -4.55
N TRP A 113 0.13 1.45 -5.55
CA TRP A 113 -1.04 2.31 -5.40
C TRP A 113 -2.02 1.77 -4.34
N PHE A 114 -2.33 0.47 -4.32
CA PHE A 114 -3.21 -0.17 -3.33
C PHE A 114 -2.71 0.03 -1.90
N LYS A 115 -1.39 -0.12 -1.67
CA LYS A 115 -0.79 0.18 -0.36
C LYS A 115 -0.96 1.65 0.02
N THR A 116 -0.77 2.54 -0.94
CA THR A 116 -0.85 3.99 -0.74
C THR A 116 -2.27 4.46 -0.44
N ILE A 117 -3.26 3.99 -1.23
CA ILE A 117 -4.67 4.32 -0.99
C ILE A 117 -5.16 3.71 0.33
N ALA A 118 -4.73 2.50 0.70
CA ALA A 118 -5.06 1.91 2.00
C ALA A 118 -4.53 2.78 3.16
N LEU A 119 -3.30 3.27 3.08
CA LEU A 119 -2.74 4.19 4.08
C LEU A 119 -3.54 5.50 4.15
N ALA A 120 -3.94 6.06 3.00
CA ALA A 120 -4.77 7.26 2.96
C ALA A 120 -6.17 7.02 3.57
N ILE A 121 -6.78 5.86 3.35
CA ILE A 121 -8.05 5.44 3.96
C ILE A 121 -7.90 5.29 5.48
N ILE A 122 -6.86 4.60 5.95
CA ILE A 122 -6.57 4.41 7.39
C ILE A 122 -6.42 5.76 8.10
N GLN A 123 -5.68 6.70 7.49
CA GLN A 123 -5.52 8.06 8.00
C GLN A 123 -6.75 8.95 7.78
N ARG A 124 -7.76 8.48 7.05
CA ARG A 124 -8.96 9.23 6.64
C ARG A 124 -8.59 10.54 5.91
N ASN A 125 -7.48 10.55 5.19
CA ASN A 125 -6.95 11.72 4.51
C ASN A 125 -7.63 11.89 3.15
N ARG A 126 -8.71 12.69 3.11
CA ARG A 126 -9.49 12.94 1.89
C ARG A 126 -8.68 13.64 0.78
N VAL A 127 -7.75 14.52 1.14
CA VAL A 127 -6.89 15.21 0.15
C VAL A 127 -6.01 14.19 -0.56
N ALA A 128 -5.37 13.29 0.19
CA ALA A 128 -4.56 12.22 -0.36
C ALA A 128 -5.41 11.25 -1.20
N ILE A 129 -6.57 10.82 -0.71
CA ILE A 129 -7.50 9.94 -1.45
C ILE A 129 -7.87 10.57 -2.79
N ASN A 130 -8.28 11.84 -2.81
CA ASN A 130 -8.66 12.54 -4.03
C ASN A 130 -7.50 12.65 -5.02
N SER A 131 -6.29 12.95 -4.52
CA SER A 131 -5.08 12.99 -5.33
C SER A 131 -4.78 11.62 -5.96
N LEU A 132 -4.86 10.55 -5.18
CA LEU A 132 -4.59 9.18 -5.64
C LEU A 132 -5.64 8.69 -6.65
N CYS A 133 -6.88 9.21 -6.58
CA CYS A 133 -7.90 8.90 -7.57
C CYS A 133 -7.60 9.47 -8.97
N GLN A 134 -6.68 10.43 -9.09
CA GLN A 134 -6.26 10.99 -10.38
C GLN A 134 -5.15 10.16 -11.07
N VAL A 135 -4.56 9.18 -10.39
CA VAL A 135 -3.54 8.30 -10.97
C VAL A 135 -4.16 7.53 -12.13
N THR A 136 -3.52 7.55 -13.29
CA THR A 136 -4.04 6.87 -14.49
C THR A 136 -3.51 5.45 -14.62
N ASP A 137 -4.18 4.64 -15.43
CA ASP A 137 -3.75 3.27 -15.69
C ASP A 137 -2.48 3.24 -16.55
N GLU A 138 -2.27 4.24 -17.41
CA GLU A 138 -1.01 4.39 -18.14
C GLU A 138 0.15 4.50 -17.16
N LEU A 139 -0.01 5.23 -16.06
CA LEU A 139 1.03 5.36 -15.04
C LEU A 139 1.28 4.03 -14.30
N HIS A 140 0.23 3.25 -14.03
CA HIS A 140 0.38 1.90 -13.44
C HIS A 140 1.18 0.94 -14.32
N ASN A 141 1.18 1.16 -15.63
CA ASN A 141 1.84 0.30 -16.61
C ASN A 141 3.25 0.80 -16.99
N THR A 142 3.74 1.89 -16.40
CA THR A 142 5.11 2.37 -16.69
C THR A 142 6.21 1.65 -15.93
N ASP A 143 5.87 0.96 -14.84
CA ASP A 143 6.81 0.17 -14.03
C ASP A 143 7.27 -1.08 -14.78
N GLU A 144 8.48 -1.57 -14.51
CA GLU A 144 9.02 -2.80 -15.13
C GLU A 144 8.15 -4.03 -14.84
N VAL A 145 7.55 -4.11 -13.64
CA VAL A 145 6.64 -5.19 -13.28
C VAL A 145 5.26 -4.99 -13.94
N GLY A 146 4.90 -3.75 -14.26
CA GLY A 146 3.59 -3.39 -14.81
C GLY A 146 2.42 -3.68 -13.87
N SER A 147 1.21 -3.53 -14.40
CA SER A 147 -0.03 -3.93 -13.73
C SER A 147 -0.89 -4.72 -14.71
N ASP A 148 -1.45 -5.84 -14.26
CA ASP A 148 -2.36 -6.61 -15.09
C ASP A 148 -3.72 -5.91 -15.22
N GLU A 149 -4.52 -6.36 -16.18
CA GLU A 149 -5.87 -5.84 -16.41
C GLU A 149 -6.74 -5.90 -15.14
N PHE A 150 -6.68 -7.02 -14.40
CA PHE A 150 -7.41 -7.16 -13.14
C PHE A 150 -6.98 -6.13 -12.09
N ASP A 151 -5.69 -5.83 -11.98
CA ASP A 151 -5.17 -4.87 -10.99
C ASP A 151 -5.65 -3.44 -11.31
N ASN A 152 -5.59 -3.07 -12.58
CA ASN A 152 -6.07 -1.78 -13.05
C ASN A 152 -7.58 -1.63 -12.84
N GLU A 153 -8.36 -2.68 -13.14
CA GLU A 153 -9.81 -2.65 -12.96
C GLU A 153 -10.22 -2.62 -11.49
N LEU A 154 -9.50 -3.34 -10.62
CA LEU A 154 -9.68 -3.24 -9.17
C LEU A 154 -9.32 -1.83 -8.67
N ALA A 155 -8.25 -1.21 -9.19
CA ALA A 155 -7.94 0.19 -8.84
C ALA A 155 -9.07 1.14 -9.26
N ARG A 156 -9.69 0.93 -10.43
CA ARG A 156 -10.88 1.68 -10.86
C ARG A 156 -12.08 1.48 -9.94
N VAL A 157 -12.31 0.28 -9.40
CA VAL A 157 -13.34 0.05 -8.37
C VAL A 157 -13.12 0.98 -7.17
N TYR A 158 -11.90 1.03 -6.63
CA TYR A 158 -11.56 1.94 -5.53
C TYR A 158 -11.75 3.42 -5.90
N LYS A 159 -11.33 3.82 -7.11
CA LYS A 159 -11.53 5.21 -7.59
C LYS A 159 -13.02 5.56 -7.66
N VAL A 160 -13.88 4.67 -8.14
CA VAL A 160 -15.34 4.90 -8.20
C VAL A 160 -15.97 5.06 -6.81
N ILE A 161 -15.49 4.32 -5.80
CA ILE A 161 -15.95 4.47 -4.41
C ILE A 161 -15.73 5.90 -3.89
N PHE A 162 -14.61 6.53 -4.23
CA PHE A 162 -14.21 7.83 -3.67
C PHE A 162 -14.48 9.03 -4.58
N ALA A 163 -14.39 8.87 -5.89
CA ALA A 163 -14.60 9.91 -6.88
C ALA A 163 -16.03 9.90 -7.48
N GLY A 164 -16.82 8.87 -7.18
CA GLY A 164 -18.17 8.68 -7.72
C GLY A 164 -18.18 7.91 -9.04
N GLY A 165 -19.36 7.43 -9.42
CA GLY A 165 -19.59 6.62 -10.61
C GLY A 165 -20.48 5.41 -10.33
N ASN A 166 -20.62 4.51 -11.32
CA ASN A 166 -21.42 3.31 -11.20
C ASN A 166 -20.59 2.17 -10.59
N LEU A 167 -20.61 2.05 -9.26
CA LEU A 167 -19.84 1.03 -8.54
C LEU A 167 -20.25 -0.40 -8.93
N ALA A 168 -21.55 -0.66 -9.10
CA ALA A 168 -22.04 -1.99 -9.44
C ALA A 168 -21.50 -2.46 -10.81
N GLU A 169 -21.58 -1.62 -11.83
CA GLU A 169 -21.02 -1.90 -13.15
C GLU A 169 -19.50 -2.09 -13.09
N GLN A 170 -18.80 -1.22 -12.35
CA GLN A 170 -17.35 -1.30 -12.21
C GLN A 170 -16.90 -2.60 -11.53
N MET A 171 -17.66 -3.08 -10.53
CA MET A 171 -17.40 -4.37 -9.88
C MET A 171 -17.66 -5.56 -10.80
N VAL A 172 -18.67 -5.50 -11.67
CA VAL A 172 -18.91 -6.55 -12.68
C VAL A 172 -17.74 -6.66 -13.66
N LYS A 173 -17.19 -5.53 -14.11
CA LYS A 173 -16.01 -5.51 -14.99
C LYS A 173 -14.79 -6.13 -14.31
N ALA A 174 -14.49 -5.74 -13.06
CA ALA A 174 -13.39 -6.33 -12.29
C ALA A 174 -13.60 -7.84 -12.09
N ALA A 175 -14.82 -8.27 -11.80
CA ALA A 175 -15.16 -9.69 -11.64
C ALA A 175 -14.92 -10.51 -12.91
N ALA A 176 -15.24 -9.96 -14.08
CA ALA A 176 -15.07 -10.62 -15.37
C ALA A 176 -13.59 -10.87 -15.74
N LEU A 177 -12.66 -10.09 -15.17
CA LEU A 177 -11.22 -10.23 -15.42
C LEU A 177 -10.53 -11.25 -14.50
N PHE A 178 -11.22 -11.76 -13.48
CA PHE A 178 -10.70 -12.84 -12.67
C PHE A 178 -10.99 -14.19 -13.32
N VAL A 179 -10.16 -14.56 -14.30
CA VAL A 179 -10.22 -15.85 -15.01
C VAL A 179 -9.06 -16.74 -14.54
N PRO A 180 -9.29 -17.76 -13.69
CA PRO A 180 -8.21 -18.57 -13.09
C PRO A 180 -7.18 -19.08 -14.09
N ASP A 181 -7.64 -19.55 -15.26
CA ASP A 181 -6.78 -20.16 -16.29
C ASP A 181 -5.96 -19.13 -17.09
N SER A 182 -6.23 -17.83 -16.96
CA SER A 182 -5.47 -16.77 -17.64
C SER A 182 -4.26 -16.30 -16.84
N PHE A 183 -4.10 -16.73 -15.60
CA PHE A 183 -2.98 -16.35 -14.74
C PHE A 183 -1.91 -17.45 -14.74
N ASP A 184 -0.64 -17.06 -14.64
CA ASP A 184 0.39 -18.00 -14.20
C ASP A 184 0.13 -18.42 -12.73
N LYS A 185 0.82 -19.47 -12.28
CA LYS A 185 0.59 -20.05 -10.96
C LYS A 185 0.80 -19.07 -9.82
N ASP A 186 1.90 -18.32 -9.84
CA ASP A 186 2.26 -17.42 -8.74
C ASP A 186 1.32 -16.23 -8.70
N ARG A 187 0.97 -15.73 -9.89
CA ARG A 187 0.01 -14.65 -10.04
C ARG A 187 -1.41 -15.05 -9.65
N PHE A 188 -1.84 -16.27 -10.00
CA PHE A 188 -3.12 -16.81 -9.57
C PHE A 188 -3.19 -16.89 -8.05
N ILE A 189 -2.13 -17.40 -7.41
CA ILE A 189 -2.05 -17.51 -5.95
C ILE A 189 -2.16 -16.12 -5.29
N TYR A 190 -1.38 -15.14 -5.77
CA TYR A 190 -1.45 -13.78 -5.24
C TYR A 190 -2.83 -13.15 -5.44
N THR A 191 -3.35 -13.22 -6.67
CA THR A 191 -4.64 -12.59 -7.02
C THR A 191 -5.79 -13.21 -6.24
N SER A 192 -5.87 -14.54 -6.18
CA SER A 192 -6.95 -15.26 -5.48
C SER A 192 -6.92 -15.08 -3.95
N GLN A 193 -5.75 -14.91 -3.35
CA GLN A 193 -5.61 -14.84 -1.88
C GLN A 193 -5.49 -13.42 -1.33
N ILE A 194 -5.08 -12.43 -2.14
CA ILE A 194 -4.82 -11.06 -1.69
C ILE A 194 -5.73 -10.03 -2.34
N LEU A 195 -5.93 -10.09 -3.66
CA LEU A 195 -6.65 -9.04 -4.39
C LEU A 195 -8.15 -9.36 -4.53
N TRP A 196 -8.49 -10.56 -4.99
CA TRP A 196 -9.87 -11.02 -5.17
C TRP A 196 -10.74 -10.91 -3.90
N PRO A 197 -10.23 -11.22 -2.69
CA PRO A 197 -11.03 -11.05 -1.47
C PRO A 197 -11.52 -9.61 -1.26
N GLN A 198 -10.82 -8.60 -1.77
CA GLN A 198 -11.25 -7.20 -1.69
C GLN A 198 -12.55 -6.97 -2.47
N VAL A 199 -12.69 -7.57 -3.66
CA VAL A 199 -13.94 -7.53 -4.45
C VAL A 199 -15.09 -8.18 -3.67
N SER A 200 -14.81 -9.31 -3.03
CA SER A 200 -15.80 -10.04 -2.23
C SER A 200 -16.29 -9.22 -1.03
N ILE A 201 -15.39 -8.51 -0.35
CA ILE A 201 -15.71 -7.59 0.74
C ILE A 201 -16.52 -6.39 0.23
N LEU A 202 -16.09 -5.75 -0.86
CA LEU A 202 -16.78 -4.57 -1.39
C LEU A 202 -18.20 -4.87 -1.86
N ARG A 203 -18.46 -6.10 -2.31
CA ARG A 203 -19.78 -6.52 -2.80
C ARG A 203 -20.85 -6.48 -1.70
N THR A 204 -20.46 -6.64 -0.45
CA THR A 204 -21.41 -6.69 0.67
C THR A 204 -22.16 -5.37 0.88
N ILE A 205 -21.66 -4.26 0.31
CA ILE A 205 -22.37 -2.97 0.28
C ILE A 205 -23.74 -3.08 -0.42
N PHE A 206 -23.90 -4.06 -1.32
CA PHE A 206 -25.13 -4.27 -2.09
C PHE A 206 -26.10 -5.30 -1.47
N THR A 207 -25.81 -5.85 -0.29
CA THR A 207 -26.61 -6.94 0.29
C THR A 207 -27.47 -6.46 1.46
N GLY A 208 -28.60 -7.14 1.68
CA GLY A 208 -29.58 -6.78 2.71
C GLY A 208 -29.11 -7.04 4.15
N ASP A 209 -28.13 -7.92 4.33
CA ASP A 209 -27.47 -8.24 5.61
C ASP A 209 -25.97 -7.87 5.54
N ALA A 210 -25.71 -6.64 5.11
CA ALA A 210 -24.38 -6.17 4.72
C ALA A 210 -23.33 -6.34 5.83
N GLU A 211 -23.69 -6.14 7.11
CA GLU A 211 -22.74 -6.20 8.22
C GLU A 211 -22.28 -7.63 8.52
N ALA A 212 -23.20 -8.59 8.60
CA ALA A 212 -22.86 -9.98 8.86
C ALA A 212 -22.02 -10.57 7.71
N GLU A 213 -22.42 -10.32 6.46
CA GLU A 213 -21.67 -10.77 5.29
C GLU A 213 -20.30 -10.08 5.21
N PHE A 214 -20.22 -8.78 5.51
CA PHE A 214 -18.94 -8.06 5.55
C PHE A 214 -17.98 -8.71 6.54
N ASN A 215 -18.42 -8.96 7.77
CA ASN A 215 -17.59 -9.55 8.82
C ASN A 215 -17.09 -10.94 8.42
N GLN A 216 -17.97 -11.76 7.83
CA GLN A 216 -17.59 -13.07 7.31
C GLN A 216 -16.54 -12.96 6.19
N LYS A 217 -16.75 -12.07 5.22
CA LYS A 217 -15.80 -11.89 4.10
C LYS A 217 -14.47 -11.30 4.52
N MET A 218 -14.47 -10.44 5.54
CA MET A 218 -13.24 -9.96 6.17
C MET A 218 -12.47 -11.10 6.85
N GLU A 219 -13.14 -11.97 7.60
CA GLU A 219 -12.49 -13.13 8.23
C GLU A 219 -11.88 -14.08 7.18
N GLU A 220 -12.65 -14.44 6.14
CA GLU A 220 -12.17 -15.26 5.03
C GLU A 220 -10.92 -14.64 4.36
N ALA A 221 -10.96 -13.33 4.09
CA ALA A 221 -9.83 -12.59 3.49
C ALA A 221 -8.58 -12.60 4.38
N LEU A 222 -8.75 -12.44 5.69
CA LEU A 222 -7.63 -12.47 6.64
C LEU A 222 -6.98 -13.85 6.72
N LEU A 223 -7.77 -14.92 6.67
CA LEU A 223 -7.25 -16.29 6.65
C LEU A 223 -6.46 -16.58 5.37
N LEU A 224 -6.97 -16.16 4.21
CA LEU A 224 -6.27 -16.29 2.93
C LEU A 224 -4.96 -15.49 2.91
N SER A 225 -5.00 -14.24 3.36
CA SER A 225 -3.81 -13.39 3.46
C SER A 225 -2.76 -14.00 4.39
N ARG A 226 -3.16 -14.49 5.57
CA ARG A 226 -2.27 -15.18 6.49
C ARG A 226 -1.61 -16.40 5.84
N LYS A 227 -2.37 -17.21 5.12
CA LYS A 227 -1.84 -18.38 4.41
C LYS A 227 -0.77 -17.97 3.40
N TYR A 228 -1.09 -17.01 2.52
CA TYR A 228 -0.16 -16.49 1.52
C TYR A 228 1.17 -16.02 2.13
N TRP A 229 1.11 -15.17 3.17
CA TRP A 229 2.33 -14.60 3.76
C TRP A 229 3.16 -15.63 4.53
N LEU A 230 2.53 -16.61 5.19
CA LEU A 230 3.26 -17.68 5.86
C LEU A 230 4.01 -18.55 4.84
N GLU A 231 3.33 -19.01 3.78
CA GLU A 231 3.92 -19.85 2.73
C GLU A 231 5.08 -19.13 2.02
N THR A 232 4.88 -17.85 1.67
CA THR A 232 5.91 -17.01 1.03
C THR A 232 7.11 -16.80 1.96
N SER A 233 6.87 -16.60 3.25
CA SER A 233 7.94 -16.40 4.23
C SER A 233 8.77 -17.66 4.46
N SER A 234 8.17 -18.86 4.45
CA SER A 234 8.89 -20.13 4.58
C SER A 234 9.82 -20.42 3.39
N THR A 235 9.39 -20.11 2.16
CA THR A 235 10.21 -20.31 0.96
C THR A 235 11.46 -19.43 0.90
N HIS A 236 11.49 -18.28 1.61
CA HIS A 236 12.69 -17.43 1.67
C HIS A 236 13.76 -17.95 2.63
N TRP A 237 13.39 -18.76 3.64
CA TRP A 237 14.34 -19.31 4.62
C TRP A 237 15.02 -20.61 4.18
N GLU A 238 14.45 -21.33 3.21
CA GLU A 238 15.06 -22.56 2.68
C GLU A 238 16.10 -22.29 1.56
N GLY A 239 16.25 -21.03 1.15
CA GLY A 239 17.16 -20.60 0.08
C GLY A 239 18.24 -19.58 0.50
N SER A 240 18.46 -19.37 1.80
CA SER A 240 19.54 -18.50 2.32
C SER A 240 20.53 -19.21 3.24
#